data_AF-A0A9W4BLH9-F1
#
_entry.id   AF-A0A9W4BLH9-F1
#
_cell.length_a   1.000
_cell.length_b   1.000
_cell.length_c   1.000
_cell.angle_alpha   90.00
_cell.angle_beta   90.00
_cell.angle_gamma   90.00
#
_symmetry.space_group_name_H-M   'P 1'
#
loop_
_entity.id
_entity.type
_entity.pdbx_description
1 polymer ?
#
loop_
_entity_poly.entity_id
_entity_poly.type
_entity_poly.pdbx_seq_one_letter_code
_entity_poly.pdbx_strand_id
1 'polypeptide(L)'
;MPDWAARQYGFDADRLADASDPDGAADRERARQEEAEKERAERRKLIALNKLGEAAAIVRREWVRDKLLSRKTAPKGAALYLADVIVNRPDLFNDYHGQKLAPELLGLADNETAKMAVAKLPATGDGRALVILLGMVLATTEARTAKDAWRAPQEITKKYLTWLSEVCGYPLSDIEQVILSKRKADTVYRQACKED
;
A
#
# COMPACT_ATOMS: atom_id res chain seq x y z
N MET A 1 31.55 9.93 -31.41
CA MET A 1 30.51 10.96 -31.61
C MET A 1 29.43 10.77 -30.56
N PRO A 2 28.81 11.84 -30.03
CA PRO A 2 27.68 11.72 -29.09
C PRO A 2 26.43 11.13 -29.77
N ASP A 3 25.68 10.28 -29.07
CA ASP A 3 24.48 9.56 -29.57
C ASP A 3 23.39 10.49 -30.14
N TRP A 4 23.23 11.69 -29.56
CA TRP A 4 22.26 12.68 -30.05
C TRP A 4 22.60 13.26 -31.44
N ALA A 5 23.87 13.28 -31.83
CA ALA A 5 24.30 13.77 -33.14
C ALA A 5 24.13 12.72 -34.24
N ALA A 6 24.21 11.43 -33.91
CA ALA A 6 24.02 10.32 -34.86
C ALA A 6 22.56 10.23 -35.36
N ARG A 7 21.59 10.46 -34.46
CA ARG A 7 20.15 10.42 -34.78
C ARG A 7 19.69 11.55 -35.71
N GLN A 8 20.33 12.73 -35.66
CA GLN A 8 19.96 13.89 -36.50
C GLN A 8 20.38 13.74 -37.97
N TYR A 9 21.38 12.91 -38.26
CA TYR A 9 21.91 12.67 -39.62
C TYR A 9 21.54 11.31 -40.21
N GLY A 10 20.59 10.58 -39.59
CA GLY A 10 20.16 9.25 -40.04
C GLY A 10 21.24 8.16 -39.91
N PHE A 11 22.26 8.39 -39.07
CA PHE A 11 23.33 7.45 -38.81
C PHE A 11 22.92 6.55 -37.64
N ASP A 12 22.44 5.35 -37.96
CA ASP A 12 22.10 4.32 -36.98
C ASP A 12 23.32 3.41 -36.77
N ALA A 13 24.12 3.75 -35.76
CA ALA A 13 25.36 3.03 -35.44
C ALA A 13 25.09 1.56 -35.09
N ASP A 14 23.94 1.26 -34.50
CA ASP A 14 23.54 -0.11 -34.15
C ASP A 14 23.25 -0.92 -35.41
N ARG A 15 22.58 -0.32 -36.40
CA ARG A 15 22.29 -0.96 -37.69
C ARG A 15 23.55 -1.26 -38.51
N LEU A 16 24.57 -0.40 -38.43
CA LEU A 16 25.88 -0.62 -39.08
C LEU A 16 26.70 -1.70 -38.38
N ALA A 17 26.65 -1.74 -37.04
CA ALA A 17 27.28 -2.81 -36.26
C ALA A 17 26.61 -4.17 -36.51
N ASP A 18 25.28 -4.20 -36.60
CA ASP A 18 24.49 -5.38 -36.93
C ASP A 18 24.73 -5.88 -38.37
N ALA A 19 24.98 -4.97 -39.33
CA ALA A 19 25.35 -5.35 -40.71
C ALA A 19 26.79 -5.89 -40.84
N SER A 20 27.68 -5.52 -39.92
CA SER A 20 29.10 -5.92 -39.93
C SER A 20 29.35 -7.24 -39.19
N ASP A 21 28.44 -7.63 -38.29
CA ASP A 21 28.48 -8.87 -37.50
C ASP A 21 27.05 -9.46 -37.37
N PRO A 22 26.60 -10.23 -38.38
CA PRO A 22 25.24 -10.77 -38.44
C PRO A 22 24.93 -11.78 -37.32
N ASP A 23 25.92 -12.58 -36.91
CA ASP A 23 25.76 -13.57 -35.84
C ASP A 23 25.64 -12.89 -34.47
N GLY A 24 26.48 -11.87 -34.19
CA GLY A 24 26.33 -11.05 -33.00
C GLY A 24 25.06 -10.18 -33.01
N ALA A 25 24.54 -9.80 -34.19
CA ALA A 25 23.25 -9.14 -34.33
C ALA A 25 22.09 -10.04 -33.86
N ALA A 26 22.11 -11.32 -34.25
CA ALA A 26 21.13 -12.29 -33.80
C ALA A 26 21.19 -12.53 -32.28
N ASP A 27 22.38 -12.56 -31.69
CA ASP A 27 22.56 -12.64 -30.24
C ASP A 27 22.04 -11.40 -29.49
N ARG A 28 22.35 -10.20 -30.00
CA ARG A 28 21.83 -8.95 -29.44
C ARG A 28 20.31 -8.88 -29.53
N GLU A 29 19.72 -9.33 -30.63
CA GLU A 29 18.28 -9.37 -30.81
C GLU A 29 17.60 -10.41 -29.88
N ARG A 30 18.20 -11.60 -29.72
CA ARG A 30 17.75 -12.57 -28.72
C ARG A 30 17.80 -12.00 -27.30
N ALA A 31 18.89 -11.34 -26.94
CA ALA A 31 19.03 -10.69 -25.63
C ALA A 31 17.97 -9.59 -25.42
N ARG A 32 17.72 -8.74 -26.45
CA ARG A 32 16.64 -7.73 -26.43
C ARG A 32 15.27 -8.36 -26.24
N GLN A 33 14.99 -9.47 -26.93
CA GLN A 33 13.74 -10.21 -26.80
C GLN A 33 13.57 -10.82 -25.41
N GLU A 34 14.61 -11.44 -24.86
CA GLU A 34 14.60 -12.00 -23.50
C GLU A 34 14.42 -10.92 -22.44
N GLU A 35 15.07 -9.76 -22.56
CA GLU A 35 14.88 -8.61 -21.67
C GLU A 35 13.45 -8.08 -21.76
N ALA A 36 12.90 -7.93 -22.96
CA ALA A 36 11.53 -7.49 -23.17
C ALA A 36 10.51 -8.48 -22.57
N GLU A 37 10.76 -9.80 -22.67
CA GLU A 37 9.92 -10.81 -22.05
C GLU A 37 9.97 -10.76 -20.52
N LYS A 38 11.17 -10.55 -19.94
CA LYS A 38 11.37 -10.37 -18.49
C LYS A 38 10.63 -9.13 -18.00
N GLU A 39 10.78 -7.99 -18.66
CA GLU A 39 10.08 -6.74 -18.30
C GLU A 39 8.56 -6.93 -18.37
N ARG A 40 8.04 -7.58 -19.42
CA ARG A 40 6.61 -7.90 -19.53
C ARG A 40 6.13 -8.81 -18.40
N ALA A 41 6.93 -9.82 -18.03
CA ALA A 41 6.59 -10.72 -16.93
C ALA A 41 6.56 -9.99 -15.58
N GLU A 42 7.54 -9.14 -15.32
CA GLU A 42 7.58 -8.30 -14.12
C GLU A 42 6.38 -7.35 -14.06
N ARG A 43 6.04 -6.70 -15.19
CA ARG A 43 4.88 -5.83 -15.28
C ARG A 43 3.58 -6.56 -14.99
N ARG A 44 3.38 -7.77 -15.55
CA ARG A 44 2.20 -8.61 -15.26
C ARG A 44 2.10 -8.92 -13.77
N LYS A 45 3.22 -9.32 -13.15
CA LYS A 45 3.29 -9.58 -11.71
C LYS A 45 2.96 -8.35 -10.87
N LEU A 46 3.50 -7.19 -11.24
CA LEU A 46 3.21 -5.93 -10.54
C LEU A 46 1.72 -5.58 -10.61
N ILE A 47 1.10 -5.70 -11.78
CA ILE A 47 -0.32 -5.42 -11.97
C ILE A 47 -1.17 -6.37 -11.11
N ALA A 48 -0.90 -7.67 -11.15
CA ALA A 48 -1.63 -8.67 -10.37
C ALA A 48 -1.52 -8.41 -8.86
N LEU A 49 -0.31 -8.21 -8.34
CA LEU A 49 -0.10 -7.98 -6.91
C LEU A 49 -0.65 -6.63 -6.44
N ASN A 50 -0.60 -5.58 -7.27
CA ASN A 50 -1.23 -4.31 -6.95
C ASN A 50 -2.76 -4.40 -6.94
N LYS A 51 -3.37 -5.23 -7.80
CA LYS A 51 -4.81 -5.51 -7.77
C LYS A 51 -5.19 -6.19 -6.45
N LEU A 52 -4.39 -7.14 -5.96
CA LEU A 52 -4.59 -7.74 -4.64
C LEU A 52 -4.41 -6.71 -3.52
N GLY A 53 -3.41 -5.83 -3.61
CA GLY A 53 -3.18 -4.76 -2.64
C GLY A 53 -4.35 -3.76 -2.56
N GLU A 54 -4.94 -3.43 -3.70
CA GLU A 54 -6.13 -2.57 -3.78
C GLU A 54 -7.36 -3.25 -3.17
N ALA A 55 -7.62 -4.51 -3.52
CA ALA A 55 -8.70 -5.30 -2.91
C ALA A 55 -8.51 -5.44 -1.39
N ALA A 56 -7.29 -5.72 -0.93
CA ALA A 56 -6.98 -5.81 0.49
C ALA A 56 -7.21 -4.49 1.22
N ALA A 57 -6.86 -3.34 0.60
CA ALA A 57 -7.13 -2.04 1.19
C ALA A 57 -8.64 -1.78 1.36
N ILE A 58 -9.46 -2.12 0.37
CA ILE A 58 -10.93 -1.99 0.47
C ILE A 58 -11.45 -2.83 1.65
N VAL A 59 -11.14 -4.12 1.67
CA VAL A 59 -11.58 -5.04 2.73
C VAL A 59 -11.10 -4.59 4.11
N ARG A 60 -9.86 -4.13 4.23
CA ARG A 60 -9.29 -3.63 5.48
C ARG A 60 -10.03 -2.38 5.97
N ARG A 61 -10.30 -1.41 5.09
CA ARG A 61 -11.01 -0.17 5.45
C ARG A 61 -12.42 -0.45 5.91
N GLU A 62 -13.14 -1.32 5.19
CA GLU A 62 -14.48 -1.76 5.58
C GLU A 62 -14.45 -2.45 6.95
N TRP A 63 -13.49 -3.35 7.17
CA TRP A 63 -13.34 -4.02 8.47
C TRP A 63 -13.02 -3.03 9.60
N VAL A 64 -12.10 -2.09 9.37
CA VAL A 64 -11.72 -1.06 10.36
C VAL A 64 -12.93 -0.19 10.70
N ARG A 65 -13.70 0.22 9.69
CA ARG A 65 -14.93 1.01 9.90
C ARG A 65 -15.97 0.22 10.68
N ASP A 66 -16.32 -0.97 10.19
CA ASP A 66 -17.52 -1.67 10.61
C ASP A 66 -17.31 -2.52 11.88
N LYS A 67 -16.10 -3.03 12.11
CA LYS A 67 -15.79 -3.93 13.24
C LYS A 67 -14.99 -3.25 14.35
N LEU A 68 -14.13 -2.29 14.01
CA LEU A 68 -13.24 -1.66 14.98
C LEU A 68 -13.75 -0.29 15.44
N LEU A 69 -13.98 0.64 14.50
CA LEU A 69 -14.30 2.03 14.79
C LEU A 69 -15.80 2.29 14.96
N SER A 70 -16.68 1.34 14.66
CA SER A 70 -18.11 1.42 15.01
C SER A 70 -18.38 1.26 16.52
N ARG A 71 -17.37 0.82 17.30
CA ARG A 71 -17.50 0.55 18.74
C ARG A 71 -17.65 1.82 19.57
N LYS A 72 -18.26 1.67 20.76
CA LYS A 72 -18.40 2.74 21.76
C LYS A 72 -17.11 3.00 22.56
N THR A 73 -16.23 2.00 22.66
CA THR A 73 -14.98 2.04 23.41
C THR A 73 -13.85 1.44 22.59
N ALA A 74 -12.64 1.98 22.76
CA ALA A 74 -11.45 1.48 22.09
C ALA A 74 -11.08 0.07 22.61
N PRO A 75 -10.51 -0.81 21.76
CA PRO A 75 -10.08 -2.12 22.21
C PRO A 75 -8.94 -2.02 23.24
N LYS A 76 -8.78 -3.07 24.05
CA LYS A 76 -7.64 -3.19 24.97
C LYS A 76 -6.34 -3.14 24.16
N GLY A 77 -5.37 -2.35 24.62
CA GLY A 77 -4.10 -2.15 23.91
C GLY A 77 -4.11 -1.00 22.89
N ALA A 78 -5.26 -0.39 22.57
CA ALA A 78 -5.31 0.79 21.71
C ALA A 78 -4.48 1.96 22.25
N ALA A 79 -4.50 2.17 23.58
CA ALA A 79 -3.71 3.23 24.21
C ALA A 79 -2.20 3.04 24.04
N LEU A 80 -1.71 1.79 24.11
CA LEU A 80 -0.28 1.49 23.89
C LEU A 80 0.12 1.75 22.43
N TYR A 81 -0.73 1.34 21.49
CA TYR A 81 -0.51 1.61 20.07
C TYR A 81 -0.52 3.12 19.77
N LEU A 82 -1.51 3.85 20.30
CA LEU A 82 -1.58 5.30 20.17
C LEU A 82 -0.34 5.99 20.73
N ALA A 83 0.11 5.59 21.92
CA ALA A 83 1.33 6.14 22.52
C ALA A 83 2.56 5.90 21.66
N ASP A 84 2.75 4.67 21.14
CA ASP A 84 3.86 4.35 20.24
C ASP A 84 3.84 5.20 18.96
N VAL A 85 2.67 5.32 18.31
CA VAL A 85 2.56 6.07 17.05
C VAL A 85 2.75 7.58 17.27
N ILE A 86 2.13 8.15 18.31
CA ILE A 86 2.23 9.59 18.60
C ILE A 86 3.68 9.99 18.92
N VAL A 87 4.36 9.21 19.76
CA VAL A 87 5.71 9.55 20.21
C VAL A 87 6.74 9.37 19.09
N ASN A 88 6.63 8.29 18.32
CA ASN A 88 7.63 7.97 17.30
C ASN A 88 7.33 8.61 15.94
N ARG A 89 6.07 8.96 15.65
CA ARG A 89 5.61 9.48 14.36
C ARG A 89 4.59 10.62 14.53
N PRO A 90 4.95 11.71 15.23
CA PRO A 90 4.07 12.85 15.42
C PRO A 90 3.67 13.54 14.11
N ASP A 91 4.47 13.38 13.05
CA ASP A 91 4.18 13.87 11.70
C ASP A 91 2.86 13.34 11.13
N LEU A 92 2.42 12.15 11.56
CA LEU A 92 1.21 11.51 11.07
C LEU A 92 -0.07 12.23 11.51
N PHE A 93 -0.06 12.90 12.66
CA PHE A 93 -1.26 13.57 13.16
C PHE A 93 -1.77 14.68 12.24
N ASN A 94 -0.86 15.29 11.47
CA ASN A 94 -1.20 16.36 10.52
C ASN A 94 -1.15 15.89 9.05
N ASP A 95 -1.15 14.57 8.81
CA ASP A 95 -1.08 14.02 7.45
C ASP A 95 -2.39 14.30 6.69
N TYR A 96 -2.29 15.06 5.60
CA TYR A 96 -3.44 15.49 4.81
C TYR A 96 -4.29 14.32 4.28
N HIS A 97 -3.66 13.25 3.81
CA HIS A 97 -4.37 12.10 3.25
C HIS A 97 -5.10 11.31 4.35
N GLY A 98 -4.47 11.14 5.51
CA GLY A 98 -5.11 10.55 6.68
C GLY A 98 -6.30 11.36 7.19
N GLN A 99 -6.16 12.70 7.27
CA GLN A 99 -7.25 13.59 7.68
C GLN A 99 -8.46 13.50 6.73
N LYS A 100 -8.23 13.35 5.42
CA LYS A 100 -9.29 13.15 4.42
C LYS A 100 -9.95 11.77 4.51
N LEU A 101 -9.19 10.74 4.89
CA LEU A 101 -9.67 9.35 5.00
C LEU A 101 -10.39 9.08 6.33
N ALA A 102 -10.08 9.84 7.39
CA ALA A 102 -10.63 9.58 8.72
C ALA A 102 -12.16 9.58 8.81
N PRO A 103 -12.91 10.51 8.16
CA PRO A 103 -14.37 10.47 8.17
C PRO A 103 -14.95 9.16 7.60
N GLU A 104 -14.37 8.64 6.52
CA GLU A 104 -14.76 7.36 5.90
C GLU A 104 -14.57 6.20 6.89
N LEU A 105 -13.39 6.11 7.53
CA LEU A 105 -13.11 5.04 8.49
C LEU A 105 -13.94 5.16 9.76
N LEU A 106 -14.30 6.37 10.18
CA LEU A 106 -15.17 6.60 11.32
C LEU A 106 -16.65 6.35 11.00
N GLY A 107 -17.00 6.12 9.73
CA GLY A 107 -18.38 5.94 9.27
C GLY A 107 -19.21 7.21 9.40
N LEU A 108 -18.59 8.39 9.26
CA LEU A 108 -19.29 9.67 9.29
C LEU A 108 -20.00 9.92 7.96
N ALA A 109 -21.10 10.68 8.00
CA ALA A 109 -21.78 11.11 6.78
C ALA A 109 -20.91 12.08 5.96
N ASP A 110 -21.19 12.24 4.66
CA ASP A 110 -20.38 13.04 3.73
C ASP A 110 -20.19 14.51 4.15
N ASN A 111 -21.15 15.06 4.90
CA ASN A 111 -21.10 16.43 5.43
C ASN A 111 -20.54 16.52 6.87
N GLU A 112 -20.16 15.39 7.47
CA GLU A 112 -19.63 15.31 8.82
C GLU A 112 -18.11 15.20 8.83
N THR A 113 -17.49 16.01 9.69
CA THR A 113 -16.04 15.97 9.93
C THR A 113 -15.74 15.36 11.28
N ALA A 114 -14.52 14.86 11.48
CA ALA A 114 -14.06 14.40 12.80
C ALA A 114 -14.20 15.50 13.87
N LYS A 115 -13.99 16.77 13.50
CA LYS A 115 -14.22 17.93 14.39
C LYS A 115 -15.67 18.00 14.86
N MET A 116 -16.62 17.83 13.96
CA MET A 116 -18.05 17.78 14.31
C MET A 116 -18.39 16.57 15.17
N ALA A 117 -17.80 15.40 14.86
CA ALA A 117 -18.01 14.20 15.65
C ALA A 117 -17.53 14.36 17.11
N VAL A 118 -16.39 15.02 17.33
CA VAL A 118 -15.90 15.36 18.68
C VAL A 118 -16.82 16.37 19.37
N ALA A 119 -17.27 17.41 18.66
CA ALA A 119 -18.16 18.43 19.23
C ALA A 119 -19.54 17.88 19.66
N LYS A 120 -19.99 16.76 19.07
CA LYS A 120 -21.24 16.07 19.43
C LYS A 120 -21.12 15.15 20.65
N LEU A 121 -19.91 14.96 21.20
CA LEU A 121 -19.72 14.05 22.33
C LEU A 121 -20.37 14.62 23.60
N PRO A 122 -21.10 13.80 24.38
CA PRO A 122 -21.56 14.20 25.71
C PRO A 122 -20.39 14.24 26.70
N ALA A 123 -20.61 14.81 27.89
CA ALA A 123 -19.61 14.84 28.96
C ALA A 123 -19.13 13.45 29.41
N THR A 124 -19.93 12.40 29.20
CA THR A 124 -19.58 10.99 29.46
C THR A 124 -18.98 10.29 28.23
N GLY A 125 -18.57 11.05 27.22
CA GLY A 125 -18.18 10.57 25.90
C GLY A 125 -16.75 10.05 25.77
N ASP A 126 -15.98 9.97 26.85
CA ASP A 126 -14.54 9.64 26.86
C ASP A 126 -14.20 8.37 26.08
N GLY A 127 -15.01 7.32 26.26
CA GLY A 127 -14.82 6.06 25.53
C GLY A 127 -14.89 6.24 24.01
N ARG A 128 -15.84 7.04 23.52
CA ARG A 128 -16.00 7.33 22.09
C ARG A 128 -14.95 8.34 21.60
N ALA A 129 -14.55 9.29 22.44
CA ALA A 129 -13.46 10.22 22.13
C ALA A 129 -12.16 9.46 21.80
N LEU A 130 -11.84 8.42 22.58
CA LEU A 130 -10.69 7.55 22.32
C LEU A 130 -10.83 6.73 21.03
N VAL A 131 -12.04 6.30 20.66
CA VAL A 131 -12.27 5.64 19.36
C VAL A 131 -12.05 6.63 18.21
N ILE A 132 -12.52 7.87 18.34
CA ILE A 132 -12.30 8.90 17.31
C ILE A 132 -10.80 9.18 17.16
N LEU A 133 -10.08 9.36 18.29
CA LEU A 133 -8.63 9.55 18.29
C LEU A 133 -7.90 8.38 17.61
N LEU A 134 -8.27 7.15 17.93
CA LEU A 134 -7.77 5.95 17.28
C LEU A 134 -8.04 5.99 15.78
N GLY A 135 -9.27 6.30 15.36
CA GLY A 135 -9.64 6.40 13.95
C GLY A 135 -8.80 7.43 13.18
N MET A 136 -8.49 8.58 13.78
CA MET A 136 -7.59 9.57 13.18
C MET A 136 -6.21 8.98 12.91
N VAL A 137 -5.62 8.29 13.89
CA VAL A 137 -4.30 7.68 13.74
C VAL A 137 -4.34 6.56 12.70
N LEU A 138 -5.32 5.66 12.77
CA LEU A 138 -5.45 4.55 11.81
C LEU A 138 -5.65 5.06 10.39
N ALA A 139 -6.39 6.15 10.18
CA ALA A 139 -6.56 6.75 8.86
C ALA A 139 -5.23 7.22 8.25
N THR A 140 -4.33 7.77 9.07
CA THR A 140 -3.03 8.24 8.61
C THR A 140 -2.08 7.09 8.25
N THR A 141 -2.11 5.99 9.02
CA THR A 141 -1.35 4.78 8.70
C THR A 141 -1.94 4.02 7.52
N GLU A 142 -3.26 4.03 7.39
CA GLU A 142 -4.00 3.47 6.25
C GLU A 142 -3.68 4.21 4.95
N ALA A 143 -3.62 5.54 4.98
CA ALA A 143 -3.24 6.36 3.82
C ALA A 143 -1.82 6.05 3.30
N ARG A 144 -0.91 5.59 4.18
CA ARG A 144 0.45 5.15 3.83
C ARG A 144 0.52 3.70 3.36
N THR A 145 -0.58 2.96 3.45
CA THR A 145 -0.67 1.55 3.04
C THR A 145 -1.32 1.46 1.67
N ALA A 146 -0.66 2.05 0.68
CA ALA A 146 -1.10 2.04 -0.71
C ALA A 146 -1.04 0.63 -1.32
N LYS A 147 -1.66 0.45 -2.49
CA LYS A 147 -1.76 -0.86 -3.17
C LYS A 147 -0.42 -1.51 -3.51
N ASP A 148 0.63 -0.72 -3.62
CA ASP A 148 2.00 -1.14 -3.91
C ASP A 148 2.92 -1.17 -2.68
N ALA A 149 2.37 -0.98 -1.47
CA ALA A 149 3.13 -0.97 -0.21
C ALA A 149 3.92 -2.27 0.05
N TRP A 150 3.51 -3.39 -0.56
CA TRP A 150 4.23 -4.66 -0.50
C TRP A 150 5.63 -4.62 -1.14
N ARG A 151 5.91 -3.66 -2.03
CA ARG A 151 7.22 -3.52 -2.70
C ARG A 151 8.27 -2.90 -1.78
N ALA A 152 7.85 -1.94 -0.96
CA ALA A 152 8.70 -1.20 -0.04
C ALA A 152 7.95 -0.95 1.27
N PRO A 153 7.73 -2.01 2.08
CA PRO A 153 6.88 -1.91 3.25
C PRO A 153 7.54 -1.05 4.33
N GLN A 154 6.91 0.07 4.65
CA GLN A 154 7.36 0.96 5.72
C GLN A 154 7.13 0.32 7.09
N GLU A 155 7.98 0.66 8.06
CA GLU A 155 7.88 0.12 9.42
C GLU A 155 6.53 0.46 10.08
N ILE A 156 5.99 1.65 9.83
CA ILE A 156 4.68 2.04 10.36
C ILE A 156 3.54 1.19 9.80
N THR A 157 3.61 0.83 8.51
CA THR A 157 2.63 -0.04 7.86
C THR A 157 2.70 -1.44 8.44
N LYS A 158 3.91 -1.96 8.71
CA LYS A 158 4.09 -3.26 9.37
C LYS A 158 3.51 -3.25 10.77
N LYS A 159 3.86 -2.25 11.60
CA LYS A 159 3.31 -2.08 12.95
C LYS A 159 1.78 -2.02 12.94
N TYR A 160 1.21 -1.27 11.99
CA TYR A 160 -0.24 -1.15 11.82
C TYR A 160 -0.91 -2.49 11.49
N LEU A 161 -0.44 -3.22 10.47
CA LEU A 161 -1.02 -4.52 10.09
C LEU A 161 -0.81 -5.59 11.16
N THR A 162 0.34 -5.60 11.84
CA THR A 162 0.59 -6.47 13.00
C THR A 162 -0.39 -6.15 14.12
N TRP A 163 -0.56 -4.88 14.49
CA TRP A 163 -1.50 -4.47 15.53
C TRP A 163 -2.96 -4.82 15.18
N LEU A 164 -3.39 -4.58 13.93
CA LEU A 164 -4.73 -4.96 13.48
C LEU A 164 -4.96 -6.47 13.61
N SER A 165 -4.00 -7.28 13.19
CA SER A 165 -4.15 -8.73 13.21
C SER A 165 -4.07 -9.32 14.62
N GLU A 166 -3.06 -8.95 15.40
CA GLU A 166 -2.78 -9.58 16.69
C GLU A 166 -3.64 -9.02 17.83
N VAL A 167 -3.96 -7.72 17.81
CA VAL A 167 -4.72 -7.06 18.89
C VAL A 167 -6.20 -6.98 18.54
N CYS A 168 -6.52 -6.67 17.29
CA CYS A 168 -7.91 -6.45 16.88
C CYS A 168 -8.55 -7.67 16.20
N GLY A 169 -7.76 -8.68 15.82
CA GLY A 169 -8.25 -9.91 15.20
C GLY A 169 -8.58 -9.78 13.71
N TYR A 170 -7.99 -8.81 13.01
CA TYR A 170 -8.17 -8.65 11.56
C TYR A 170 -7.48 -9.80 10.78
N PRO A 171 -8.20 -10.53 9.91
CA PRO A 171 -7.59 -11.57 9.09
C PRO A 171 -6.81 -10.95 7.91
N LEU A 172 -5.48 -11.09 7.94
CA LEU A 172 -4.61 -10.56 6.88
C LEU A 172 -4.77 -11.35 5.57
N SER A 173 -5.00 -10.62 4.48
CA SER A 173 -4.90 -11.14 3.13
C SER A 173 -3.47 -11.56 2.77
N ASP A 174 -3.33 -12.31 1.68
CA ASP A 174 -2.02 -12.82 1.24
C ASP A 174 -1.01 -11.71 0.94
N ILE A 175 -1.45 -10.60 0.33
CA ILE A 175 -0.58 -9.47 0.03
C ILE A 175 -0.15 -8.70 1.29
N GLU A 176 -1.01 -8.64 2.31
CA GLU A 176 -0.67 -8.04 3.60
C GLU A 176 0.30 -8.94 4.39
N GLN A 177 0.20 -10.26 4.24
CA GLN A 177 1.20 -11.18 4.78
C GLN A 177 2.56 -11.01 4.09
N VAL A 178 2.60 -10.61 2.81
CA VAL A 178 3.86 -10.23 2.13
C VAL A 178 4.44 -8.96 2.73
N ILE A 179 3.62 -7.94 3.03
CA ILE A 179 4.07 -6.71 3.71
C ILE A 179 4.75 -7.01 5.05
N LEU A 180 4.21 -7.98 5.80
CA LEU A 180 4.77 -8.44 7.07
C LEU A 180 5.92 -9.45 6.93
N SER A 181 6.40 -9.70 5.71
CA SER A 181 7.42 -10.71 5.41
C SER A 181 7.05 -12.14 5.86
N LYS A 182 5.76 -12.43 6.09
CA LYS A 182 5.24 -13.77 6.43
C LYS A 182 5.06 -14.66 5.19
N ARG A 183 4.92 -14.05 4.01
CA ARG A 183 4.83 -14.73 2.69
C ARG A 183 5.75 -14.06 1.66
N LYS A 184 6.12 -14.81 0.62
CA LYS A 184 6.88 -14.28 -0.53
C LYS A 184 5.94 -13.82 -1.64
N ALA A 185 6.20 -12.66 -2.23
CA ALA A 185 5.41 -12.11 -3.33
C ALA A 185 5.28 -13.07 -4.54
N ASP A 186 6.34 -13.82 -4.84
CA ASP A 186 6.32 -14.82 -5.92
C ASP A 186 5.32 -15.94 -5.67
N THR A 187 5.20 -16.39 -4.43
CA THR A 187 4.26 -17.44 -4.05
C THR A 187 2.83 -16.95 -4.21
N VAL A 188 2.54 -15.73 -3.74
CA VAL A 188 1.22 -15.09 -3.88
C VAL A 188 0.87 -14.88 -5.35
N TYR A 189 1.82 -14.42 -6.17
CA TYR A 189 1.59 -14.24 -7.61
C TYR A 189 1.26 -15.57 -8.30
N ARG A 190 2.04 -16.64 -8.02
CA ARG A 190 1.76 -17.97 -8.59
C ARG A 190 0.41 -18.53 -8.15
N GLN A 191 -0.03 -18.22 -6.93
CA GLN A 191 -1.35 -18.62 -6.44
C GLN A 191 -2.45 -17.87 -7.19
N ALA A 192 -2.34 -16.55 -7.31
CA ALA A 192 -3.31 -15.73 -8.04
C ALA A 192 -3.46 -16.17 -9.51
N CYS A 193 -2.36 -16.51 -10.19
CA CYS A 193 -2.43 -17.01 -11.57
C CYS A 193 -3.04 -18.41 -11.73
N LYS A 194 -3.25 -19.16 -10.65
CA LYS A 194 -3.94 -20.47 -10.68
C LYS A 194 -5.42 -20.36 -10.39
N GLU A 195 -5.84 -19.28 -9.75
CA GLU A 195 -7.21 -19.03 -9.33
C GLU A 195 -8.00 -18.22 -10.39
N ASP A 196 -7.30 -17.54 -11.31
CA ASP A 196 -7.83 -16.94 -12.56
C ASP A 196 -7.99 -18.00 -13.67
#